data_AF-A0A8T0C0W2-F1
#
_entry.id   AF-A0A8T0C0W2-F1
#
_cell.length_a   1.000
_cell.length_b   1.000
_cell.length_c   1.000
_cell.angle_alpha   90.00
_cell.angle_beta   90.00
_cell.angle_gamma   90.00
#
_symmetry.space_group_name_H-M   'P 1'
#
loop_
_entity.id
_entity.type
_entity.pdbx_description
1 polymer ?
#
loop_
_entity_poly.entity_id
_entity_poly.type
_entity_poly.pdbx_seq_one_letter_code
_entity_poly.pdbx_strand_id
1 'polypeptide(L)'
;MMKKSIINSVISGLCLASTSVLANVEVGVRFVVDDALITSWRSEETIRDELERWILETNTMLSDSNIAMRLYPAETVMSDMAADSDESVIFNNMRREINGFNNLENRADEIGADYTIAVVPRLDNGLTGDDRQAYCGIANTVSRNIDEINAVDFMDSTVIVDYDCSTDTFAHELGHVFGLSHGIQVAEALGSTGHNLSYHAYSKGWGRIVSLASVGDSSGDEVRDDGEYGTIMVGNYLQYWSRRNATTFVGIFSNPDITDVACGENGSASPCGNALLGNAARTIRDFRTNFAAHATPDVHTLNYRDSNLRSCISQTYPYTPGSSVYDINRITSISCSASDIGSIDGLEGITGLHSTIVRPTPGGWPVVESPFIDLSDNRIVNLDALYQLSSDSTINLQGNDVASCHQLDELEQTHTNLIRPERCLNIAALVSTITMI
;
A
#
# COMPACT_ATOMS: atom_id res chain seq x y z
N MET A 1 -61.95 10.71 -46.56
CA MET A 1 -61.61 11.00 -45.15
C MET A 1 -60.70 9.89 -44.65
N MET A 2 -59.38 10.12 -44.64
CA MET A 2 -58.38 9.18 -44.10
C MET A 2 -57.55 9.95 -43.08
N LYS A 3 -57.70 9.59 -41.79
CA LYS A 3 -56.88 10.12 -40.69
C LYS A 3 -55.55 9.35 -40.65
N LYS A 4 -54.44 10.05 -40.86
CA LYS A 4 -53.09 9.55 -40.57
C LYS A 4 -52.84 9.69 -39.07
N SER A 5 -52.54 8.58 -38.41
CA SER A 5 -52.05 8.52 -37.03
C SER A 5 -50.53 8.62 -37.05
N ILE A 6 -49.98 9.55 -36.27
CA ILE A 6 -48.55 9.72 -36.03
C ILE A 6 -48.23 9.01 -34.72
N ILE A 7 -47.39 7.97 -34.79
CA ILE A 7 -46.85 7.26 -33.63
C ILE A 7 -45.57 8.00 -33.20
N ASN A 8 -45.60 8.57 -32.00
CA ASN A 8 -44.41 9.10 -31.32
C ASN A 8 -43.69 7.92 -30.64
N SER A 9 -42.49 7.59 -31.13
CA SER A 9 -41.57 6.68 -30.45
C SER A 9 -40.69 7.49 -29.51
N VAL A 10 -40.89 7.31 -28.20
CA VAL A 10 -39.99 7.83 -27.16
C VAL A 10 -38.78 6.91 -27.10
N ILE A 11 -37.62 7.40 -27.54
CA ILE A 11 -36.33 6.74 -27.37
C ILE A 11 -35.86 7.06 -25.95
N SER A 12 -36.07 6.12 -25.03
CA SER A 12 -35.44 6.13 -23.71
C SER A 12 -33.96 5.78 -23.86
N GLY A 13 -33.10 6.78 -23.88
CA GLY A 13 -31.66 6.60 -23.77
C GLY A 13 -31.29 6.15 -22.36
N LEU A 14 -31.04 4.86 -22.17
CA LEU A 14 -30.30 4.36 -21.02
C LEU A 14 -28.85 4.88 -21.14
N CYS A 15 -28.50 5.91 -20.37
CA CYS A 15 -27.10 6.18 -20.04
C CYS A 15 -26.61 5.03 -19.16
N LEU A 16 -25.97 4.03 -19.77
CA LEU A 16 -25.09 3.12 -19.05
C LEU A 16 -23.92 3.97 -18.54
N ALA A 17 -23.98 4.37 -17.28
CA ALA A 17 -22.82 4.92 -16.61
C ALA A 17 -21.75 3.82 -16.60
N SER A 18 -20.68 4.03 -17.35
CA SER A 18 -19.50 3.16 -17.30
C SER A 18 -19.00 3.17 -15.87
N THR A 19 -19.28 2.11 -15.11
CA THR A 19 -18.62 1.83 -13.85
C THR A 19 -17.20 1.43 -14.21
N SER A 20 -16.33 2.41 -14.40
CA SER A 20 -14.88 2.20 -14.39
C SER A 20 -14.56 1.61 -13.02
N VAL A 21 -14.33 0.31 -12.98
CA VAL A 21 -13.71 -0.37 -11.84
C VAL A 21 -12.34 0.30 -11.71
N LEU A 22 -12.23 1.29 -10.83
CA LEU A 22 -10.95 1.91 -10.53
C LEU A 22 -10.10 0.79 -9.93
N ALA A 23 -8.97 0.47 -10.57
CA ALA A 23 -8.03 -0.48 -10.02
C ALA A 23 -7.63 -0.03 -8.60
N ASN A 24 -7.58 -0.98 -7.67
CA ASN A 24 -7.07 -0.71 -6.32
C ASN A 24 -5.59 -0.33 -6.44
N VAL A 25 -5.25 0.80 -5.84
CA VAL A 25 -3.85 1.25 -5.73
C VAL A 25 -3.21 0.56 -4.53
N GLU A 26 -1.96 0.10 -4.69
CA GLU A 26 -1.22 -0.63 -3.66
C GLU A 26 -0.15 0.24 -3.03
N VAL A 27 -0.11 0.28 -1.71
CA VAL A 27 0.89 1.03 -0.94
C VAL A 27 1.72 0.05 -0.12
N GLY A 28 3.03 0.01 -0.34
CA GLY A 28 3.96 -0.84 0.38
C GLY A 28 4.29 -0.29 1.76
N VAL A 29 4.18 -1.12 2.80
CA VAL A 29 4.52 -0.73 4.18
C VAL A 29 5.66 -1.59 4.70
N ARG A 30 6.73 -0.94 5.15
CA ARG A 30 7.84 -1.57 5.86
C ARG A 30 7.74 -1.34 7.35
N PHE A 31 7.82 -2.40 8.14
CA PHE A 31 7.94 -2.32 9.58
C PHE A 31 9.40 -2.55 10.00
N VAL A 32 9.98 -1.59 10.71
CA VAL A 32 11.22 -1.79 11.48
C VAL A 32 10.77 -1.91 12.93
N VAL A 33 11.06 -3.03 13.58
CA VAL A 33 10.48 -3.38 14.88
C VAL A 33 11.59 -3.56 15.89
N ASP A 34 11.46 -2.92 17.05
CA ASP A 34 12.41 -3.04 18.14
C ASP A 34 12.43 -4.48 18.66
N ASP A 35 13.59 -5.14 18.62
CA ASP A 35 13.73 -6.51 19.08
C ASP A 35 13.53 -6.68 20.60
N ALA A 36 13.51 -5.58 21.37
CA ALA A 36 13.12 -5.57 22.77
C ALA A 36 11.65 -6.01 23.00
N LEU A 37 10.81 -6.00 21.94
CA LEU A 37 9.47 -6.57 21.98
C LEU A 37 9.48 -8.11 22.06
N ILE A 38 10.59 -8.76 21.68
CA ILE A 38 10.74 -10.21 21.76
C ILE A 38 11.00 -10.58 23.21
N THR A 39 10.09 -11.36 23.78
CA THR A 39 10.16 -11.80 25.19
C THR A 39 10.00 -13.31 25.27
N SER A 40 10.03 -13.86 26.49
CA SER A 40 9.76 -15.29 26.71
C SER A 40 8.34 -15.74 26.33
N TRP A 41 7.40 -14.80 26.16
CA TRP A 41 5.99 -15.08 25.85
C TRP A 41 5.51 -14.44 24.53
N ARG A 42 6.36 -13.64 23.87
CA ARG A 42 6.07 -13.00 22.57
C ARG A 42 7.24 -13.28 21.63
N SER A 43 7.02 -14.10 20.60
CA SER A 43 8.05 -14.42 19.59
C SER A 43 8.04 -13.42 18.44
N GLU A 44 9.11 -13.41 17.65
CA GLU A 44 9.19 -12.66 16.39
C GLU A 44 8.03 -13.00 15.44
N GLU A 45 7.67 -14.27 15.30
CA GLU A 45 6.55 -14.71 14.45
C GLU A 45 5.21 -14.14 14.92
N THR A 46 4.94 -14.14 16.23
CA THR A 46 3.72 -13.54 16.79
C THR A 46 3.63 -12.04 16.51
N ILE A 47 4.76 -11.34 16.59
CA ILE A 47 4.83 -9.91 16.27
C ILE A 47 4.53 -9.68 14.78
N ARG A 48 5.12 -10.49 13.88
CA ARG A 48 4.87 -10.41 12.44
C ARG A 48 3.39 -10.64 12.10
N ASP A 49 2.79 -11.69 12.65
CA ASP A 49 1.36 -12.00 12.48
C ASP A 49 0.46 -10.84 12.95
N GLU A 50 0.83 -10.19 14.05
CA GLU A 50 0.09 -9.03 14.58
C GLU A 50 0.20 -7.80 13.67
N LEU A 51 1.38 -7.52 13.12
CA LEU A 51 1.58 -6.41 12.18
C LEU A 51 0.90 -6.68 10.82
N GLU A 52 0.87 -7.92 10.34
CA GLU A 52 0.06 -8.30 9.19
C GLU A 52 -1.44 -8.10 9.44
N ARG A 53 -1.90 -8.41 10.66
CA ARG A 53 -3.28 -8.11 11.08
C ARG A 53 -3.54 -6.61 11.11
N TRP A 54 -2.58 -5.77 11.50
CA TRP A 54 -2.74 -4.31 11.40
C TRP A 54 -2.95 -3.85 9.95
N ILE A 55 -2.20 -4.40 9.00
CA ILE A 55 -2.40 -4.13 7.57
C ILE A 55 -3.81 -4.53 7.12
N LEU A 56 -4.27 -5.73 7.51
CA LEU A 56 -5.61 -6.22 7.15
C LEU A 56 -6.75 -5.39 7.75
N GLU A 57 -6.63 -5.04 9.03
CA GLU A 57 -7.61 -4.19 9.73
C GLU A 57 -7.64 -2.78 9.11
N THR A 58 -6.49 -2.15 8.81
CA THR A 58 -6.44 -0.86 8.12
C THR A 58 -7.01 -0.92 6.70
N ASN A 59 -6.79 -2.02 5.96
CA ASN A 59 -7.43 -2.24 4.66
C ASN A 59 -8.96 -2.31 4.75
N THR A 60 -9.48 -2.89 5.83
CA THR A 60 -10.92 -2.89 6.11
C THR A 60 -11.40 -1.46 6.34
N MET A 61 -10.68 -0.66 7.14
CA MET A 61 -11.01 0.75 7.37
C MET A 61 -11.00 1.57 6.07
N LEU A 62 -10.03 1.37 5.19
CA LEU A 62 -9.97 2.02 3.87
C LEU A 62 -11.17 1.64 3.00
N SER A 63 -11.48 0.34 2.91
CA SER A 63 -12.63 -0.18 2.18
C SER A 63 -13.95 0.39 2.71
N ASP A 64 -14.16 0.32 4.02
CA ASP A 64 -15.36 0.81 4.70
C ASP A 64 -15.50 2.34 4.54
N SER A 65 -14.42 3.05 4.29
CA SER A 65 -14.39 4.49 3.97
C SER A 65 -14.68 4.81 2.50
N ASN A 66 -15.01 3.81 1.67
CA ASN A 66 -15.11 3.92 0.21
C ASN A 66 -13.83 4.44 -0.44
N ILE A 67 -12.68 3.86 -0.11
CA ILE A 67 -11.37 4.18 -0.68
C ILE A 67 -10.84 2.95 -1.45
N ALA A 68 -10.56 3.13 -2.75
CA ALA A 68 -9.99 2.08 -3.61
C ALA A 68 -8.45 2.07 -3.52
N MET A 69 -7.95 1.71 -2.34
CA MET A 69 -6.52 1.61 -2.01
C MET A 69 -6.33 0.45 -1.03
N ARG A 70 -5.21 -0.26 -1.12
CA ARG A 70 -4.81 -1.29 -0.16
C ARG A 70 -3.35 -1.14 0.23
N LEU A 71 -3.05 -1.44 1.48
CA LEU A 71 -1.71 -1.61 2.01
C LEU A 71 -1.27 -3.07 1.83
N TYR A 72 0.02 -3.30 1.60
CA TYR A 72 0.63 -4.63 1.68
C TYR A 72 1.92 -4.57 2.53
N PRO A 73 2.28 -5.66 3.22
CA PRO A 73 3.55 -5.71 3.95
C PRO A 73 4.70 -5.90 2.94
N ALA A 74 5.54 -4.88 2.79
CA ALA A 74 6.74 -4.95 1.94
C ALA A 74 7.88 -5.68 2.66
N GLU A 75 8.09 -5.37 3.94
CA GLU A 75 9.04 -6.08 4.80
C GLU A 75 8.67 -5.86 6.28
N THR A 76 9.02 -6.80 7.13
CA THR A 76 9.10 -6.60 8.57
C THR A 76 10.48 -7.05 9.03
N VAL A 77 11.20 -6.20 9.76
CA VAL A 77 12.54 -6.51 10.26
C VAL A 77 12.61 -6.23 11.74
N MET A 78 13.11 -7.21 12.50
CA MET A 78 13.43 -7.04 13.92
C MET A 78 14.83 -6.46 14.03
N SER A 79 15.01 -5.43 14.86
CA SER A 79 16.27 -4.71 14.96
C SER A 79 16.45 -4.14 16.36
N ASP A 80 17.67 -4.21 16.91
CA ASP A 80 18.02 -3.50 18.14
C ASP A 80 18.09 -2.00 17.82
N MET A 81 17.01 -1.29 18.14
CA MET A 81 16.93 0.14 17.87
C MET A 81 17.74 0.98 18.88
N ALA A 82 18.29 0.34 19.93
CA ALA A 82 18.75 0.98 21.15
C ALA A 82 17.79 2.12 21.59
N ALA A 83 16.49 1.91 21.35
CA ALA A 83 15.51 2.98 21.34
C ALA A 83 15.30 3.47 22.77
N ASP A 84 15.65 4.73 23.01
CA ASP A 84 14.99 5.52 24.03
C ASP A 84 13.50 5.58 23.69
N SER A 85 12.62 5.72 24.68
CA SER A 85 11.21 5.99 24.41
C SER A 85 10.99 7.38 23.79
N ASP A 86 12.00 8.24 23.82
CA ASP A 86 11.98 9.60 23.24
C ASP A 86 11.85 9.59 21.70
N GLU A 87 10.72 10.07 21.21
CA GLU A 87 10.42 10.24 19.79
C GLU A 87 11.49 11.02 19.01
N SER A 88 12.08 12.05 19.61
CA SER A 88 13.09 12.90 18.96
C SER A 88 14.39 12.13 18.74
N VAL A 89 14.72 11.24 19.68
CA VAL A 89 15.89 10.35 19.56
C VAL A 89 15.64 9.31 18.47
N ILE A 90 14.46 8.70 18.45
CA ILE A 90 14.10 7.68 17.45
C ILE A 90 14.14 8.27 16.04
N PHE A 91 13.47 9.40 15.77
CA PHE A 91 13.52 10.04 14.45
C PHE A 91 14.93 10.47 14.05
N ASN A 92 15.74 10.93 15.01
CA ASN A 92 17.14 11.26 14.72
C ASN A 92 17.96 10.00 14.37
N ASN A 93 17.68 8.85 14.99
CA ASN A 93 18.31 7.59 14.63
C ASN A 93 17.87 7.11 13.25
N MET A 94 16.58 7.24 12.91
CA MET A 94 16.06 6.96 11.56
C MET A 94 16.74 7.82 10.50
N ARG A 95 16.76 9.16 10.69
CA ARG A 95 17.37 10.11 9.75
C ARG A 95 18.87 9.88 9.54
N ARG A 96 19.56 9.45 10.59
CA ARG A 96 21.01 9.18 10.55
C ARG A 96 21.34 7.74 10.18
N GLU A 97 20.32 6.90 10.04
CA GLU A 97 20.41 5.47 9.80
C GLU A 97 21.35 4.73 10.78
N ILE A 98 21.18 4.98 12.08
CA ILE A 98 21.97 4.35 13.15
C ILE A 98 21.07 3.59 14.13
N ASN A 99 21.67 2.78 14.99
CA ASN A 99 20.98 2.05 16.07
C ASN A 99 19.74 1.31 15.54
N GLY A 100 19.98 0.26 14.75
CA GLY A 100 18.92 -0.58 14.19
C GLY A 100 18.25 -0.05 12.91
N PHE A 101 18.39 1.25 12.59
CA PHE A 101 17.83 1.86 11.39
C PHE A 101 18.80 1.89 10.20
N ASN A 102 19.54 0.82 9.92
CA ASN A 102 20.55 0.85 8.86
C ASN A 102 19.90 0.80 7.46
N ASN A 103 20.36 1.65 6.52
CA ASN A 103 19.97 1.62 5.11
C ASN A 103 18.44 1.70 4.94
N LEU A 104 17.77 2.62 5.62
CA LEU A 104 16.32 2.74 5.60
C LEU A 104 15.80 3.12 4.21
N GLU A 105 16.30 4.22 3.67
CA GLU A 105 15.83 4.80 2.42
C GLU A 105 16.12 3.85 1.26
N ASN A 106 17.38 3.47 1.06
CA ASN A 106 17.71 2.58 -0.07
C ASN A 106 17.04 1.20 0.04
N ARG A 107 16.80 0.68 1.26
CA ARG A 107 16.08 -0.60 1.41
C ARG A 107 14.60 -0.43 1.09
N ALA A 108 13.98 0.68 1.48
CA ALA A 108 12.61 0.99 1.13
C ALA A 108 12.45 1.08 -0.39
N ASP A 109 13.36 1.76 -1.08
CA ASP A 109 13.44 1.80 -2.55
C ASP A 109 13.54 0.38 -3.12
N GLU A 110 14.53 -0.40 -2.67
CA GLU A 110 14.82 -1.75 -3.17
C GLU A 110 13.60 -2.69 -3.09
N ILE A 111 12.82 -2.61 -2.01
CA ILE A 111 11.67 -3.51 -1.79
C ILE A 111 10.33 -2.91 -2.20
N GLY A 112 10.30 -1.66 -2.67
CA GLY A 112 9.05 -0.97 -2.99
C GLY A 112 8.19 -0.70 -1.75
N ALA A 113 8.80 -0.23 -0.66
CA ALA A 113 8.05 0.24 0.51
C ALA A 113 7.83 1.74 0.41
N ASP A 114 6.57 2.16 0.27
CA ASP A 114 6.21 3.57 0.21
C ASP A 114 6.31 4.27 1.58
N TYR A 115 6.12 3.52 2.67
CA TYR A 115 6.17 4.03 4.03
C TYR A 115 6.98 3.13 4.95
N THR A 116 7.72 3.74 5.88
CA THR A 116 8.51 3.03 6.90
C THR A 116 8.00 3.36 8.31
N ILE A 117 7.60 2.32 9.03
CA ILE A 117 7.01 2.41 10.37
C ILE A 117 7.99 1.82 11.37
N ALA A 118 8.48 2.64 12.30
CA ALA A 118 9.19 2.18 13.47
C ALA A 118 8.18 1.70 14.52
N VAL A 119 8.30 0.47 14.99
CA VAL A 119 7.43 -0.10 16.01
C VAL A 119 8.24 -0.32 17.29
N VAL A 120 7.89 0.40 18.35
CA VAL A 120 8.65 0.47 19.59
C VAL A 120 7.83 -0.05 20.79
N PRO A 121 8.46 -0.50 21.88
CA PRO A 121 7.73 -1.00 23.06
C PRO A 121 7.03 0.10 23.84
N ARG A 122 7.56 1.33 23.78
CA ARG A 122 7.04 2.54 24.44
C ARG A 122 7.46 3.77 23.67
N LEU A 123 6.59 4.77 23.65
CA LEU A 123 6.86 6.07 23.04
C LEU A 123 6.49 7.21 24.00
N ASP A 124 7.36 8.20 24.14
CA ASP A 124 7.14 9.43 24.90
C ASP A 124 7.93 10.63 24.35
N ASN A 125 7.77 11.78 24.99
CA ASN A 125 8.40 13.04 24.62
C ASN A 125 9.82 13.25 25.19
N GLY A 126 10.45 12.22 25.78
CA GLY A 126 11.78 12.31 26.39
C GLY A 126 11.86 13.16 27.68
N LEU A 127 10.76 13.74 28.13
CA LEU A 127 10.70 14.50 29.38
C LEU A 127 10.51 13.58 30.59
N THR A 128 10.77 14.12 31.78
CA THR A 128 10.68 13.35 33.04
C THR A 128 9.70 14.00 34.01
N GLY A 129 9.19 13.21 34.96
CA GLY A 129 8.25 13.72 35.97
C GLY A 129 6.89 14.07 35.38
N ASP A 130 6.30 15.17 35.84
CA ASP A 130 4.96 15.63 35.44
C ASP A 130 4.89 16.10 33.97
N ASP A 131 6.04 16.43 33.36
CA ASP A 131 6.13 16.85 31.96
C ASP A 131 6.22 15.65 30.98
N ARG A 132 6.37 14.42 31.50
CA ARG A 132 6.45 13.22 30.67
C ARG A 132 5.08 12.93 30.06
N GLN A 133 5.03 12.91 28.74
CA GLN A 133 3.84 12.55 27.98
C GLN A 133 4.09 11.25 27.20
N ALA A 134 3.29 10.23 27.48
CA ALA A 134 3.30 8.99 26.70
C ALA A 134 2.46 9.18 25.43
N TYR A 135 2.97 8.66 24.31
CA TYR A 135 2.29 8.68 23.03
C TYR A 135 1.99 7.26 22.56
N CYS A 136 0.94 7.14 21.76
CA CYS A 136 0.66 5.89 21.07
C CYS A 136 1.33 5.83 19.71
N GLY A 137 1.52 6.96 19.06
CA GLY A 137 2.16 7.07 17.77
C GLY A 137 2.51 8.51 17.49
N ILE A 138 3.38 8.69 16.51
CA ILE A 138 3.74 10.00 15.97
C ILE A 138 4.22 9.84 14.53
N ALA A 139 3.63 10.59 13.62
CA ALA A 139 4.18 10.82 12.29
C ALA A 139 5.28 11.89 12.33
N ASN A 140 6.36 11.71 11.55
CA ASN A 140 7.43 12.71 11.45
C ASN A 140 6.89 14.07 11.00
N THR A 141 5.87 14.05 10.13
CA THR A 141 5.16 15.23 9.68
C THR A 141 3.68 14.94 9.42
N VAL A 142 2.88 16.00 9.43
CA VAL A 142 1.52 15.98 8.85
C VAL A 142 1.64 16.61 7.48
N SER A 143 1.48 15.85 6.40
CA SER A 143 1.72 16.35 5.04
C SER A 143 0.74 17.49 4.68
N ARG A 144 1.30 18.63 4.27
CA ARG A 144 0.61 19.90 3.98
C ARG A 144 0.79 20.37 2.56
N ASN A 145 1.73 19.78 1.82
CA ASN A 145 1.93 20.05 0.41
C ASN A 145 2.16 18.75 -0.39
N ILE A 146 2.27 18.87 -1.71
CA ILE A 146 2.37 17.70 -2.59
C ILE A 146 3.75 17.03 -2.53
N ASP A 147 4.80 17.78 -2.20
CA ASP A 147 6.15 17.24 -2.09
C ASP A 147 6.25 16.34 -0.84
N GLU A 148 5.64 16.75 0.27
CA GLU A 148 5.51 15.94 1.50
C GLU A 148 4.61 14.71 1.26
N ILE A 149 3.50 14.86 0.53
CA ILE A 149 2.63 13.73 0.15
C ILE A 149 3.36 12.71 -0.72
N ASN A 150 4.22 13.18 -1.63
CA ASN A 150 5.06 12.34 -2.50
C ASN A 150 6.33 11.83 -1.79
N ALA A 151 6.51 12.17 -0.51
CA ALA A 151 7.71 11.89 0.27
C ALA A 151 9.02 12.20 -0.47
N VAL A 152 9.13 13.41 -1.04
CA VAL A 152 10.37 13.86 -1.71
C VAL A 152 11.56 13.83 -0.75
N ASP A 153 11.33 14.09 0.55
CA ASP A 153 12.22 13.69 1.63
C ASP A 153 11.70 12.36 2.21
N PHE A 154 12.55 11.33 2.25
CA PHE A 154 12.21 10.02 2.80
C PHE A 154 11.55 10.11 4.19
N MET A 155 11.99 11.04 5.04
CA MET A 155 11.46 11.20 6.39
C MET A 155 9.97 11.59 6.41
N ASP A 156 9.42 12.17 5.34
CA ASP A 156 7.99 12.49 5.23
C ASP A 156 7.11 11.22 5.08
N SER A 157 7.72 10.07 4.78
CA SER A 157 7.07 8.75 4.74
C SER A 157 7.27 7.90 6.01
N THR A 158 7.78 8.52 7.08
CA THR A 158 8.14 7.80 8.32
C THR A 158 7.21 8.09 9.49
N VAL A 159 6.94 7.03 10.26
CA VAL A 159 6.05 7.04 11.42
C VAL A 159 6.66 6.20 12.54
N ILE A 160 6.40 6.54 13.79
CA ILE A 160 6.66 5.70 14.97
C ILE A 160 5.32 5.29 15.59
N VAL A 161 5.19 4.03 15.96
CA VAL A 161 4.01 3.48 16.65
C VAL A 161 4.46 2.69 17.87
N ASP A 162 3.82 2.94 19.01
CA ASP A 162 3.89 2.08 20.19
C ASP A 162 3.14 0.78 19.91
N TYR A 163 3.82 -0.35 20.07
CA TYR A 163 3.28 -1.68 19.81
C TYR A 163 1.96 -1.96 20.52
N ASP A 164 1.79 -1.50 21.76
CA ASP A 164 0.60 -1.82 22.55
C ASP A 164 -0.60 -0.91 22.21
N CYS A 165 -0.45 0.07 21.30
CA CYS A 165 -1.49 1.02 20.89
C CYS A 165 -2.36 0.61 19.70
N SER A 166 -2.15 -0.60 19.16
CA SER A 166 -3.02 -1.26 18.18
C SER A 166 -3.11 -0.62 16.78
N THR A 167 -3.91 -1.22 15.90
CA THR A 167 -4.07 -0.83 14.51
C THR A 167 -4.67 0.57 14.31
N ASP A 168 -5.52 1.05 15.21
CA ASP A 168 -6.18 2.35 15.02
C ASP A 168 -5.14 3.48 15.04
N THR A 169 -4.14 3.37 15.92
CA THR A 169 -3.00 4.28 15.94
C THR A 169 -2.17 4.16 14.67
N PHE A 170 -1.86 2.94 14.22
CA PHE A 170 -1.15 2.76 12.95
C PHE A 170 -1.88 3.43 11.77
N ALA A 171 -3.19 3.25 11.64
CA ALA A 171 -3.99 3.90 10.60
C ALA A 171 -4.06 5.43 10.77
N HIS A 172 -4.12 5.90 12.01
CA HIS A 172 -4.12 7.33 12.35
C HIS A 172 -2.82 8.02 11.91
N GLU A 173 -1.68 7.46 12.31
CA GLU A 173 -0.38 8.03 11.95
C GLU A 173 -0.10 7.94 10.44
N LEU A 174 -0.53 6.85 9.77
CA LEU A 174 -0.52 6.81 8.31
C LEU A 174 -1.38 7.92 7.69
N GLY A 175 -2.51 8.24 8.31
CA GLY A 175 -3.34 9.34 7.88
C GLY A 175 -2.61 10.69 7.92
N HIS A 176 -1.73 10.92 8.89
CA HIS A 176 -0.91 12.14 8.94
C HIS A 176 0.03 12.28 7.76
N VAL A 177 0.75 11.21 7.40
CA VAL A 177 1.63 11.21 6.22
C VAL A 177 0.84 11.22 4.90
N PHE A 178 -0.43 10.80 4.90
CA PHE A 178 -1.40 11.03 3.81
C PHE A 178 -1.97 12.46 3.77
N GLY A 179 -1.51 13.34 4.65
CA GLY A 179 -1.89 14.75 4.71
C GLY A 179 -3.21 15.04 5.41
N LEU A 180 -3.62 14.16 6.31
CA LEU A 180 -4.79 14.31 7.17
C LEU A 180 -4.41 14.91 8.53
N SER A 181 -5.28 15.75 9.08
CA SER A 181 -5.15 16.27 10.45
C SER A 181 -6.37 15.88 11.30
N HIS A 182 -6.35 16.21 12.59
CA HIS A 182 -7.40 15.71 13.49
C HIS A 182 -8.76 16.34 13.25
N GLY A 183 -8.79 17.63 12.95
CA GLY A 183 -10.04 18.37 12.78
C GLY A 183 -10.15 19.57 13.72
N ILE A 184 -11.18 20.39 13.46
CA ILE A 184 -11.45 21.60 14.25
C ILE A 184 -11.82 21.23 15.68
N GLN A 185 -12.63 20.19 15.86
CA GLN A 185 -13.12 19.73 17.17
C GLN A 185 -11.97 19.37 18.12
N VAL A 186 -10.96 18.67 17.62
CA VAL A 186 -9.78 18.29 18.41
C VAL A 186 -8.89 19.50 18.66
N ALA A 187 -8.70 20.36 17.67
CA ALA A 187 -7.93 21.59 17.83
C ALA A 187 -8.55 22.53 18.87
N GLU A 188 -9.88 22.65 18.91
CA GLU A 188 -10.62 23.42 19.90
C GLU A 188 -10.52 22.79 21.30
N ALA A 189 -10.70 21.48 21.42
CA ALA A 189 -10.59 20.76 22.69
C ALA A 189 -9.20 20.93 23.33
N LEU A 190 -8.15 20.85 22.52
CA LEU A 190 -6.75 20.95 22.97
C LEU A 190 -6.22 22.39 23.01
N GLY A 191 -6.99 23.37 22.54
CA GLY A 191 -6.51 24.76 22.40
C GLY A 191 -5.28 24.89 21.48
N SER A 192 -5.11 23.97 20.53
CA SER A 192 -3.93 23.89 19.66
C SER A 192 -4.34 23.90 18.19
N THR A 193 -4.00 25.00 17.50
CA THR A 193 -4.28 25.15 16.07
C THR A 193 -3.48 24.20 15.20
N GLY A 194 -2.40 23.60 15.71
CA GLY A 194 -1.56 22.64 15.00
C GLY A 194 -2.34 21.42 14.51
N HIS A 195 -3.31 20.95 15.30
CA HIS A 195 -4.16 19.80 14.96
C HIS A 195 -5.20 20.07 13.85
N ASN A 196 -5.27 21.32 13.36
CA ASN A 196 -6.18 21.75 12.31
C ASN A 196 -5.47 22.03 10.97
N LEU A 197 -4.14 21.82 10.91
CA LEU A 197 -3.31 22.09 9.75
C LEU A 197 -3.16 20.81 8.90
N SER A 198 -3.85 20.77 7.77
CA SER A 198 -3.81 19.67 6.78
C SER A 198 -3.63 20.20 5.36
N TYR A 199 -3.38 19.30 4.40
CA TYR A 199 -3.21 19.64 2.98
C TYR A 199 -4.42 20.42 2.41
N HIS A 200 -5.64 19.98 2.72
CA HIS A 200 -6.86 20.71 2.42
C HIS A 200 -7.72 20.95 3.65
N ALA A 201 -8.61 21.94 3.59
CA ALA A 201 -9.55 22.24 4.68
C ALA A 201 -10.45 21.04 5.06
N TYR A 202 -10.72 20.14 4.10
CA TYR A 202 -11.51 18.93 4.30
C TYR A 202 -10.67 17.69 4.67
N SER A 203 -9.33 17.73 4.60
CA SER A 203 -8.42 16.61 4.92
C SER A 203 -8.32 16.37 6.42
N LYS A 204 -9.45 16.08 7.07
CA LYS A 204 -9.56 16.10 8.53
C LYS A 204 -10.38 14.95 9.05
N GLY A 205 -10.05 14.51 10.26
CA GLY A 205 -10.97 13.74 11.08
C GLY A 205 -12.28 14.48 11.28
N TRP A 206 -13.31 13.69 11.53
CA TRP A 206 -14.63 14.16 11.87
C TRP A 206 -15.12 13.47 13.13
N GLY A 207 -15.66 14.26 14.03
CA GLY A 207 -16.25 13.79 15.27
C GLY A 207 -17.28 14.78 15.79
N ARG A 208 -18.07 14.32 16.73
CA ARG A 208 -19.05 15.13 17.46
C ARG A 208 -18.70 15.07 18.95
N ILE A 209 -18.51 16.25 19.52
CA ILE A 209 -18.40 16.48 20.96
C ILE A 209 -19.69 17.20 21.35
N VAL A 210 -20.45 16.64 22.29
CA VAL A 210 -21.76 17.21 22.66
C VAL A 210 -21.60 18.37 23.62
N SER A 211 -20.67 18.26 24.57
CA SER A 211 -20.26 19.38 25.42
C SER A 211 -18.77 19.36 25.75
N LEU A 212 -18.07 20.47 25.51
CA LEU A 212 -16.74 20.72 26.06
C LEU A 212 -16.96 21.40 27.41
N ALA A 213 -16.76 20.67 28.52
CA ALA A 213 -16.99 21.23 29.85
C ALA A 213 -15.93 22.28 30.23
N SER A 214 -14.71 22.21 29.67
CA SER A 214 -13.72 23.29 29.67
C SER A 214 -12.78 23.21 28.45
N VAL A 215 -12.04 24.29 28.14
CA VAL A 215 -10.97 24.27 27.12
C VAL A 215 -9.69 23.76 27.79
N GLY A 216 -9.04 22.76 27.19
CA GLY A 216 -7.88 22.08 27.74
C GLY A 216 -8.23 20.71 28.32
N ASP A 217 -7.27 19.78 28.28
CA ASP A 217 -7.44 18.42 28.77
C ASP A 217 -7.63 18.43 30.29
N SER A 218 -8.87 18.30 30.74
CA SER A 218 -9.18 18.09 32.14
C SER A 218 -10.00 16.82 32.30
N SER A 219 -9.53 15.93 33.18
CA SER A 219 -10.23 14.71 33.57
C SER A 219 -11.61 14.96 34.22
N GLY A 220 -11.97 16.23 34.46
CA GLY A 220 -13.30 16.64 34.90
C GLY A 220 -14.35 16.63 33.79
N ASP A 221 -13.94 16.59 32.52
CA ASP A 221 -14.81 16.66 31.34
C ASP A 221 -15.24 15.26 30.84
N GLU A 222 -15.01 14.21 31.64
CA GLU A 222 -15.09 12.78 31.28
C GLU A 222 -16.50 12.15 31.30
N VAL A 223 -17.59 12.93 31.40
CA VAL A 223 -18.94 12.36 31.33
C VAL A 223 -19.38 12.28 29.88
N ARG A 224 -19.36 11.06 29.32
CA ARG A 224 -19.98 10.71 28.04
C ARG A 224 -21.36 11.34 27.91
N ASP A 225 -21.55 12.09 26.84
CA ASP A 225 -22.88 12.48 26.37
C ASP A 225 -23.35 11.53 25.26
N ASP A 226 -24.67 11.32 25.15
CA ASP A 226 -25.23 10.47 24.10
C ASP A 226 -25.02 11.09 22.71
N GLY A 227 -24.43 10.30 21.79
CA GLY A 227 -24.18 10.69 20.40
C GLY A 227 -22.81 11.33 20.14
N GLU A 228 -21.86 11.20 21.06
CA GLU A 228 -20.45 11.53 20.82
C GLU A 228 -19.75 10.42 20.03
N TYR A 229 -19.00 10.81 19.00
CA TYR A 229 -18.22 9.88 18.20
C TYR A 229 -17.01 10.55 17.55
N GLY A 230 -16.04 9.75 17.14
CA GLY A 230 -14.87 10.17 16.37
C GLY A 230 -14.49 9.13 15.32
N THR A 231 -14.10 9.62 14.14
CA THR A 231 -13.46 8.83 13.07
C THR A 231 -11.96 8.66 13.37
N ILE A 232 -11.25 7.82 12.59
CA ILE A 232 -9.83 7.47 12.81
C ILE A 232 -8.96 8.69 13.11
N MET A 233 -9.06 9.73 12.27
CA MET A 233 -8.17 10.89 12.39
C MET A 233 -8.48 11.79 13.58
N VAL A 234 -9.62 11.64 14.24
CA VAL A 234 -9.88 12.37 15.49
C VAL A 234 -8.89 11.94 16.60
N GLY A 235 -8.38 10.72 16.51
CA GLY A 235 -7.31 10.21 17.37
C GLY A 235 -7.75 9.92 18.80
N ASN A 236 -6.75 9.59 19.63
CA ASN A 236 -6.94 9.22 21.05
C ASN A 236 -6.95 10.43 22.01
N TYR A 237 -7.13 11.65 21.47
CA TYR A 237 -6.99 12.90 22.25
C TYR A 237 -8.11 13.19 23.23
N LEU A 238 -9.24 12.48 23.13
CA LEU A 238 -10.21 12.38 24.22
C LEU A 238 -10.17 10.94 24.71
N GLN A 239 -9.88 10.72 26.01
CA GLN A 239 -9.81 9.37 26.62
C GLN A 239 -11.05 8.51 26.37
N TYR A 240 -12.18 9.13 26.04
CA TYR A 240 -13.41 8.46 25.67
C TYR A 240 -13.37 7.76 24.29
N TRP A 241 -12.61 8.30 23.33
CA TRP A 241 -12.46 7.72 21.99
C TRP A 241 -11.36 6.66 21.93
N SER A 242 -10.44 6.64 22.90
CA SER A 242 -9.30 5.69 22.92
C SER A 242 -9.63 4.29 23.43
N ARG A 243 -10.73 4.13 24.19
CA ARG A 243 -11.28 2.80 24.47
C ARG A 243 -12.22 2.48 23.32
N ARG A 244 -11.85 1.53 22.43
CA ARG A 244 -12.72 0.87 21.43
C ARG A 244 -13.99 0.32 22.12
N ASN A 245 -14.88 1.20 22.53
CA ASN A 245 -16.23 0.85 22.82
C ASN A 245 -16.96 1.08 21.50
N ALA A 246 -17.76 0.09 21.08
CA ALA A 246 -18.37 0.03 19.75
C ALA A 246 -19.34 1.18 19.44
N THR A 247 -19.44 2.18 20.32
CA THR A 247 -20.44 3.23 20.25
C THR A 247 -19.85 4.63 20.04
N THR A 248 -18.52 4.77 19.93
CA THR A 248 -17.84 6.08 20.00
C THR A 248 -16.71 6.21 19.01
N PHE A 249 -15.97 5.13 18.80
CA PHE A 249 -15.01 5.07 17.73
C PHE A 249 -15.67 4.48 16.49
N VAL A 250 -15.59 5.23 15.39
CA VAL A 250 -16.04 4.79 14.08
C VAL A 250 -14.77 4.52 13.27
N GLY A 251 -14.48 3.23 13.05
CA GLY A 251 -13.25 2.75 12.39
C GLY A 251 -13.20 3.02 10.89
N ILE A 252 -13.44 4.27 10.49
CA ILE A 252 -13.37 4.76 9.11
C ILE A 252 -12.63 6.10 9.09
N PHE A 253 -12.06 6.43 7.94
CA PHE A 253 -11.69 7.80 7.60
C PHE A 253 -12.97 8.58 7.29
N SER A 254 -13.07 9.81 7.81
CA SER A 254 -14.27 10.62 7.68
C SER A 254 -14.74 10.75 6.23
N ASN A 255 -16.04 10.49 6.01
CA ASN A 255 -16.65 10.49 4.69
C ASN A 255 -18.14 10.87 4.81
N PRO A 256 -18.59 12.01 4.24
CA PRO A 256 -19.97 12.45 4.32
C PRO A 256 -20.95 11.57 3.53
N ASP A 257 -20.47 10.72 2.62
CA ASP A 257 -21.31 9.82 1.83
C ASP A 257 -21.63 8.51 2.58
N ILE A 258 -20.98 8.27 3.72
CA ILE A 258 -21.22 7.12 4.59
C ILE A 258 -22.07 7.57 5.76
N THR A 259 -23.19 6.88 5.97
CA THR A 259 -24.08 7.13 7.11
C THR A 259 -24.09 5.93 8.03
N ASP A 260 -23.85 6.16 9.33
CA ASP A 260 -23.90 5.12 10.36
C ASP A 260 -24.68 5.61 11.58
N VAL A 261 -25.28 4.68 12.33
CA VAL A 261 -25.98 4.97 13.58
C VAL A 261 -25.02 5.49 14.65
N ALA A 262 -23.77 5.02 14.66
CA ALA A 262 -22.71 5.51 15.55
C ALA A 262 -22.36 6.98 15.28
N CYS A 263 -22.59 7.47 14.05
CA CYS A 263 -22.34 8.86 13.66
C CYS A 263 -23.52 9.79 13.92
N GLY A 264 -24.64 9.28 14.42
CA GLY A 264 -25.86 10.04 14.64
C GLY A 264 -26.39 10.03 16.07
N GLU A 265 -27.57 10.60 16.24
CA GLU A 265 -28.15 10.87 17.55
C GLU A 265 -29.35 9.96 17.81
N ASN A 266 -29.55 9.54 19.07
CA ASN A 266 -30.75 8.82 19.49
C ASN A 266 -31.05 7.57 18.62
N GLY A 267 -29.99 6.88 18.17
CA GLY A 267 -30.10 5.70 17.30
C GLY A 267 -30.44 5.99 15.83
N SER A 268 -30.42 7.26 15.41
CA SER A 268 -30.57 7.63 13.99
C SER A 268 -29.22 7.60 13.27
N ALA A 269 -29.20 7.14 12.02
CA ALA A 269 -28.01 7.21 11.20
C ALA A 269 -27.76 8.64 10.71
N SER A 270 -26.50 9.06 10.69
CA SER A 270 -26.07 10.38 10.23
C SER A 270 -24.75 10.26 9.46
N PRO A 271 -24.43 11.22 8.56
CA PRO A 271 -23.14 11.23 7.88
C PRO A 271 -21.95 11.19 8.85
N CYS A 272 -21.01 10.30 8.58
CA CYS A 272 -19.75 10.15 9.32
C CYS A 272 -18.66 11.09 8.77
N GLY A 273 -19.03 12.33 8.48
CA GLY A 273 -18.14 13.29 7.86
C GLY A 273 -18.85 14.57 7.47
N ASN A 274 -18.06 15.53 6.99
CA ASN A 274 -18.52 16.79 6.45
C ASN A 274 -17.77 17.09 5.16
N ALA A 275 -18.49 17.38 4.07
CA ALA A 275 -17.89 17.60 2.76
C ALA A 275 -16.85 18.74 2.70
N LEU A 276 -16.94 19.72 3.62
CA LEU A 276 -16.06 20.89 3.65
C LEU A 276 -14.99 20.81 4.75
N LEU A 277 -15.29 20.16 5.87
CA LEU A 277 -14.49 20.26 7.09
C LEU A 277 -13.98 18.93 7.63
N GLY A 278 -14.40 17.79 7.08
CA GLY A 278 -14.03 16.45 7.56
C GLY A 278 -14.41 15.37 6.56
N ASN A 279 -13.65 15.29 5.48
CA ASN A 279 -13.77 14.30 4.41
C ASN A 279 -12.37 13.75 4.08
N ALA A 280 -11.74 13.11 5.06
CA ALA A 280 -10.43 12.47 4.91
C ALA A 280 -10.41 11.46 3.75
N ALA A 281 -11.50 10.72 3.57
CA ALA A 281 -11.61 9.74 2.49
C ALA A 281 -11.46 10.38 1.10
N ARG A 282 -11.94 11.61 0.91
CA ARG A 282 -11.73 12.34 -0.35
C ARG A 282 -10.25 12.60 -0.60
N THR A 283 -9.52 13.10 0.40
CA THR A 283 -8.08 13.35 0.26
C THR A 283 -7.35 12.08 -0.13
N ILE A 284 -7.66 10.97 0.56
CA ILE A 284 -7.00 9.70 0.23
C ILE A 284 -7.33 9.27 -1.20
N ARG A 285 -8.59 9.38 -1.64
CA ARG A 285 -8.97 9.05 -3.03
C ARG A 285 -8.30 9.94 -4.06
N ASP A 286 -8.18 11.24 -3.81
CA ASP A 286 -7.65 12.23 -4.75
C ASP A 286 -6.13 12.04 -4.93
N PHE A 287 -5.42 11.56 -3.89
CA PHE A 287 -3.96 11.39 -3.87
C PHE A 287 -3.46 9.95 -3.78
N ARG A 288 -4.32 8.94 -3.88
CA ARG A 288 -3.91 7.52 -3.72
C ARG A 288 -2.72 7.09 -4.58
N THR A 289 -2.61 7.60 -5.80
CA THR A 289 -1.48 7.30 -6.71
C THR A 289 -0.19 8.03 -6.32
N ASN A 290 -0.28 9.08 -5.50
CA ASN A 290 0.87 9.76 -4.96
C ASN A 290 1.45 9.01 -3.76
N PHE A 291 0.60 8.39 -2.95
CA PHE A 291 1.03 7.54 -1.82
C PHE A 291 1.61 6.19 -2.26
N ALA A 292 1.34 5.78 -3.50
CA ALA A 292 1.77 4.51 -4.09
C ALA A 292 2.65 4.82 -5.30
N ALA A 293 3.92 5.08 -5.04
CA ALA A 293 4.97 5.38 -6.02
C ALA A 293 6.19 6.06 -5.36
N HIS A 294 6.30 6.07 -4.03
CA HIS A 294 7.51 6.60 -3.40
C HIS A 294 8.69 5.70 -3.73
N ALA A 295 8.46 4.38 -3.71
CA ALA A 295 9.43 3.36 -4.06
C ALA A 295 8.85 2.39 -5.10
N THR A 296 9.62 2.08 -6.15
CA THR A 296 9.30 0.97 -7.06
C THR A 296 10.27 -0.17 -6.75
N PRO A 297 9.79 -1.39 -6.48
CA PRO A 297 10.67 -2.48 -6.09
C PRO A 297 11.68 -2.79 -7.20
N ASP A 298 12.89 -3.15 -6.79
CA ASP A 298 13.88 -3.71 -7.69
C ASP A 298 13.46 -5.11 -8.15
N VAL A 299 13.81 -5.46 -9.38
CA VAL A 299 13.43 -6.74 -9.97
C VAL A 299 13.92 -7.96 -9.17
N HIS A 300 15.05 -7.87 -8.46
CA HIS A 300 15.57 -9.00 -7.68
C HIS A 300 14.85 -9.24 -6.37
N THR A 301 14.01 -8.30 -5.90
CA THR A 301 13.24 -8.46 -4.64
C THR A 301 11.89 -9.16 -4.84
N LEU A 302 11.46 -9.33 -6.09
CA LEU A 302 10.24 -10.08 -6.41
C LEU A 302 10.31 -11.54 -5.94
N ASN A 303 9.14 -12.10 -5.67
CA ASN A 303 9.01 -13.50 -5.27
C ASN A 303 8.97 -14.41 -6.51
N TYR A 304 10.08 -15.11 -6.77
CA TYR A 304 10.18 -16.11 -7.82
C TYR A 304 10.01 -17.51 -7.25
N ARG A 305 9.14 -18.30 -7.86
CA ARG A 305 8.90 -19.69 -7.42
C ARG A 305 10.12 -20.59 -7.61
N ASP A 306 10.86 -20.37 -8.69
CA ASP A 306 12.06 -21.15 -9.03
C ASP A 306 13.32 -20.47 -8.51
N SER A 307 14.12 -21.20 -7.72
CA SER A 307 15.36 -20.66 -7.16
C SER A 307 16.40 -20.34 -8.22
N ASN A 308 16.44 -21.07 -9.34
CA ASN A 308 17.38 -20.82 -10.43
C ASN A 308 17.00 -19.55 -11.20
N LEU A 309 15.70 -19.31 -11.41
CA LEU A 309 15.23 -18.03 -11.98
C LEU A 309 15.61 -16.88 -11.06
N ARG A 310 15.31 -16.99 -9.76
CA ARG A 310 15.72 -16.00 -8.77
C ARG A 310 17.23 -15.72 -8.84
N SER A 311 18.04 -16.77 -8.85
CA SER A 311 19.50 -16.64 -8.95
C SER A 311 19.94 -15.95 -10.25
N CYS A 312 19.35 -16.27 -11.39
CA CYS A 312 19.65 -15.58 -12.65
C CYS A 312 19.31 -14.08 -12.59
N ILE A 313 18.11 -13.74 -12.09
CA ILE A 313 17.66 -12.36 -11.95
C ILE A 313 18.60 -11.60 -11.01
N SER A 314 18.86 -12.12 -9.81
CA SER A 314 19.74 -11.44 -8.83
C SER A 314 21.19 -11.30 -9.30
N GLN A 315 21.67 -12.16 -10.20
CA GLN A 315 23.01 -12.03 -10.78
C GLN A 315 23.07 -10.97 -11.89
N THR A 316 21.99 -10.87 -12.67
CA THR A 316 21.90 -9.94 -13.82
C THR A 316 21.54 -8.53 -13.36
N TYR A 317 20.69 -8.42 -12.35
CA TYR A 317 20.17 -7.20 -11.76
C TYR A 317 20.49 -7.18 -10.26
N PRO A 318 21.76 -6.99 -9.88
CA PRO A 318 22.14 -6.95 -8.47
C PRO A 318 21.71 -5.64 -7.83
N TYR A 319 21.37 -5.66 -6.54
CA TYR A 319 21.10 -4.45 -5.77
C TYR A 319 22.22 -3.41 -5.94
N THR A 320 21.80 -2.19 -6.26
CA THR A 320 22.70 -1.03 -6.38
C THR A 320 22.14 0.10 -5.52
N PRO A 321 22.72 0.37 -4.32
CA PRO A 321 22.20 1.37 -3.39
C PRO A 321 21.97 2.73 -4.05
N GLY A 322 20.81 3.34 -3.78
CA GLY A 322 20.42 4.66 -4.28
C GLY A 322 20.23 4.72 -5.80
N SER A 323 19.99 3.57 -6.45
CA SER A 323 19.85 3.50 -7.89
C SER A 323 18.56 2.82 -8.30
N SER A 324 17.74 3.54 -9.06
CA SER A 324 16.51 3.00 -9.64
C SER A 324 16.72 2.26 -10.96
N VAL A 325 17.95 1.82 -11.27
CA VAL A 325 18.26 1.25 -12.60
C VAL A 325 17.63 -0.13 -12.81
N TYR A 326 17.27 -0.82 -11.73
CA TYR A 326 16.71 -2.16 -11.74
C TYR A 326 15.27 -2.25 -11.23
N ASP A 327 14.58 -1.11 -11.09
CA ASP A 327 13.14 -1.05 -10.86
C ASP A 327 12.39 -1.93 -11.86
N ILE A 328 11.38 -2.65 -11.37
CA ILE A 328 10.58 -3.57 -12.17
C ILE A 328 9.96 -2.95 -13.43
N ASN A 329 9.67 -1.64 -13.42
CA ASN A 329 9.08 -0.91 -14.55
C ASN A 329 10.11 -0.49 -15.61
N ARG A 330 11.41 -0.66 -15.34
CA ARG A 330 12.51 -0.29 -16.24
C ARG A 330 13.14 -1.49 -16.93
N ILE A 331 12.93 -2.70 -16.43
CA ILE A 331 13.47 -3.92 -17.02
C ILE A 331 12.68 -4.29 -18.28
N THR A 332 13.33 -4.16 -19.43
CA THR A 332 12.78 -4.53 -20.75
C THR A 332 13.44 -5.77 -21.34
N SER A 333 14.44 -6.33 -20.67
CA SER A 333 15.18 -7.50 -21.16
C SER A 333 15.39 -8.49 -20.04
N ILE A 334 15.33 -9.78 -20.32
CA ILE A 334 15.75 -10.86 -19.41
C ILE A 334 16.49 -11.90 -20.23
N SER A 335 17.62 -12.38 -19.71
CA SER A 335 18.44 -13.41 -20.35
C SER A 335 18.88 -14.44 -19.31
N CYS A 336 18.15 -15.54 -19.23
CA CYS A 336 18.38 -16.65 -18.31
C CYS A 336 18.49 -17.98 -19.05
N SER A 337 19.26 -18.04 -20.12
CA SER A 337 19.47 -19.28 -20.87
C SER A 337 20.26 -20.32 -20.07
N ALA A 338 20.03 -21.60 -20.35
CA ALA A 338 20.77 -22.72 -19.77
C ALA A 338 20.88 -22.71 -18.24
N SER A 339 19.84 -22.25 -17.55
CA SER A 339 19.83 -22.01 -16.09
C SER A 339 19.08 -23.08 -15.29
N ASP A 340 18.64 -24.17 -15.94
CA ASP A 340 17.87 -25.27 -15.31
C ASP A 340 16.56 -24.79 -14.64
N ILE A 341 15.94 -23.75 -15.19
CA ILE A 341 14.68 -23.16 -14.72
C ILE A 341 13.51 -24.09 -15.08
N GLY A 342 12.71 -24.48 -14.09
CA GLY A 342 11.49 -25.27 -14.26
C GLY A 342 10.20 -24.47 -14.18
N SER A 343 10.22 -23.32 -13.50
CA SER A 343 9.08 -22.42 -13.37
C SER A 343 9.49 -20.97 -13.59
N ILE A 344 8.59 -20.22 -14.24
CA ILE A 344 8.77 -18.78 -14.50
C ILE A 344 7.79 -17.89 -13.74
N ASP A 345 6.97 -18.48 -12.86
CA ASP A 345 6.13 -17.74 -11.92
C ASP A 345 6.96 -16.68 -11.16
N GLY A 346 6.49 -15.44 -11.22
CA GLY A 346 7.15 -14.23 -10.71
C GLY A 346 7.56 -13.25 -11.83
N LEU A 347 7.75 -13.71 -13.07
CA LEU A 347 8.06 -12.82 -14.20
C LEU A 347 6.95 -11.81 -14.50
N GLU A 348 5.70 -12.15 -14.23
CA GLU A 348 4.53 -11.26 -14.35
C GLU A 348 4.59 -10.05 -13.40
N GLY A 349 5.49 -10.05 -12.40
CA GLY A 349 5.74 -8.89 -11.56
C GLY A 349 6.63 -7.83 -12.22
N ILE A 350 7.30 -8.16 -13.33
CA ILE A 350 8.26 -7.29 -14.01
C ILE A 350 7.51 -6.41 -15.01
N THR A 351 6.88 -5.36 -14.50
CA THR A 351 5.95 -4.50 -15.25
C THR A 351 6.57 -3.84 -16.49
N GLY A 352 7.89 -3.66 -16.52
CA GLY A 352 8.62 -3.16 -17.70
C GLY A 352 8.52 -4.09 -18.92
N LEU A 353 8.20 -5.37 -18.72
CA LEU A 353 7.98 -6.33 -19.82
C LEU A 353 6.55 -6.31 -20.37
N HIS A 354 5.61 -5.61 -19.72
CA HIS A 354 4.19 -5.63 -20.10
C HIS A 354 3.86 -4.62 -21.20
N SER A 355 4.79 -3.71 -21.50
CA SER A 355 4.56 -2.68 -22.51
C SER A 355 5.83 -2.36 -23.29
N THR A 356 5.64 -1.97 -24.54
CA THR A 356 6.71 -1.40 -25.36
C THR A 356 7.04 -0.01 -24.82
N ILE A 357 8.27 0.20 -24.36
CA ILE A 357 8.68 1.46 -23.74
C ILE A 357 9.15 2.44 -24.83
N VAL A 358 8.68 3.68 -24.74
CA VAL A 358 9.12 4.78 -25.61
C VAL A 358 9.99 5.73 -24.80
N ARG A 359 11.32 5.62 -24.95
CA ARG A 359 12.27 6.46 -24.23
C ARG A 359 12.63 7.71 -25.06
N PRO A 360 12.46 8.93 -24.52
CA PRO A 360 12.98 10.12 -25.19
C PRO A 360 14.51 10.10 -25.20
N THR A 361 15.14 10.44 -26.33
CA THR A 361 16.59 10.60 -26.42
C THR A 361 16.99 12.08 -26.41
N PRO A 362 18.17 12.43 -25.86
CA PRO A 362 18.79 13.72 -26.09
C PRO A 362 19.12 13.88 -27.58
N GLY A 363 18.20 14.48 -28.35
CA GLY A 363 18.30 14.57 -29.82
C GLY A 363 16.99 14.43 -30.59
N GLY A 364 15.89 14.09 -29.92
CA GLY A 364 14.52 14.31 -30.42
C GLY A 364 13.83 13.12 -31.09
N TRP A 365 14.52 11.98 -31.29
CA TRP A 365 13.87 10.76 -31.77
C TRP A 365 13.69 9.75 -30.63
N PRO A 366 12.45 9.38 -30.28
CA PRO A 366 12.23 8.39 -29.24
C PRO A 366 12.77 7.02 -29.70
N VAL A 367 13.38 6.29 -28.76
CA VAL A 367 13.71 4.87 -28.96
C VAL A 367 12.52 4.06 -28.47
N VAL A 368 12.02 3.19 -29.35
CA VAL A 368 10.98 2.22 -29.04
C VAL A 368 11.68 0.91 -28.69
N GLU A 369 11.57 0.48 -27.44
CA GLU A 369 12.16 -0.75 -26.92
C GLU A 369 11.05 -1.76 -26.68
N SER A 370 10.96 -2.78 -27.54
CA SER A 370 10.10 -3.94 -27.30
C SER A 370 10.81 -4.91 -26.34
N PRO A 371 10.07 -5.57 -25.42
CA PRO A 371 10.70 -6.47 -24.48
C PRO A 371 11.39 -7.67 -25.15
N PHE A 372 12.50 -8.11 -24.57
CA PHE A 372 13.25 -9.28 -25.01
C PHE A 372 13.43 -10.28 -23.86
N ILE A 373 12.97 -11.51 -24.04
CA ILE A 373 12.98 -12.53 -23.01
C ILE A 373 13.66 -13.78 -23.58
N ASP A 374 14.89 -14.05 -23.15
CA ASP A 374 15.61 -15.29 -23.47
C ASP A 374 15.59 -16.26 -22.30
N LEU A 375 14.81 -17.33 -22.47
CA LEU A 375 14.65 -18.43 -21.51
C LEU A 375 15.05 -19.76 -22.16
N SER A 376 15.88 -19.72 -23.20
CA SER A 376 16.29 -20.91 -23.94
C SER A 376 17.08 -21.92 -23.09
N ASP A 377 17.05 -23.19 -23.50
CA ASP A 377 17.78 -24.31 -22.88
C ASP A 377 17.47 -24.51 -21.39
N ASN A 378 16.21 -24.29 -21.01
CA ASN A 378 15.69 -24.58 -19.67
C ASN A 378 14.74 -25.80 -19.71
N ARG A 379 13.99 -26.04 -18.62
CA ARG A 379 13.02 -27.12 -18.49
C ARG A 379 11.64 -26.59 -18.08
N ILE A 380 11.27 -25.44 -18.62
CA ILE A 380 10.05 -24.72 -18.27
C ILE A 380 8.84 -25.53 -18.73
N VAL A 381 7.91 -25.77 -17.80
CA VAL A 381 6.69 -26.56 -18.07
C VAL A 381 5.48 -25.65 -18.25
N ASN A 382 5.30 -24.68 -17.35
CA ASN A 382 4.18 -23.74 -17.35
C ASN A 382 4.60 -22.40 -17.99
N LEU A 383 3.78 -21.89 -18.91
CA LEU A 383 4.03 -20.63 -19.62
C LEU A 383 3.09 -19.49 -19.21
N ASP A 384 2.27 -19.66 -18.17
CA ASP A 384 1.20 -18.71 -17.82
C ASP A 384 1.71 -17.27 -17.59
N ALA A 385 2.87 -17.12 -16.95
CA ALA A 385 3.49 -15.82 -16.70
C ALA A 385 3.78 -15.02 -17.99
N LEU A 386 3.97 -15.71 -19.12
CA LEU A 386 4.30 -15.06 -20.41
C LEU A 386 3.08 -14.40 -21.07
N TYR A 387 1.85 -14.77 -20.72
CA TYR A 387 0.65 -14.20 -21.35
C TYR A 387 0.41 -12.72 -20.99
N GLN A 388 1.00 -12.23 -19.91
CA GLN A 388 0.86 -10.84 -19.45
C GLN A 388 1.88 -9.89 -20.08
N LEU A 389 2.87 -10.43 -20.79
CA LEU A 389 3.91 -9.64 -21.44
C LEU A 389 3.34 -8.87 -22.63
N SER A 390 4.09 -7.87 -23.10
CA SER A 390 3.72 -7.14 -24.32
C SER A 390 3.62 -8.11 -25.49
N SER A 391 2.57 -8.01 -26.31
CA SER A 391 2.40 -8.84 -27.51
C SER A 391 3.55 -8.69 -28.53
N ASP A 392 4.27 -7.56 -28.48
CA ASP A 392 5.41 -7.27 -29.35
C ASP A 392 6.72 -7.93 -28.87
N SER A 393 6.71 -8.52 -27.67
CA SER A 393 7.90 -9.08 -27.04
C SER A 393 8.50 -10.19 -27.89
N THR A 394 9.84 -10.21 -27.98
CA THR A 394 10.56 -11.37 -28.51
C THR A 394 10.80 -12.35 -27.37
N ILE A 395 10.27 -13.57 -27.50
CA ILE A 395 10.33 -14.59 -26.46
C ILE A 395 11.04 -15.81 -27.02
N ASN A 396 12.18 -16.19 -26.44
CA ASN A 396 12.94 -17.37 -26.83
C ASN A 396 12.75 -18.52 -25.83
N LEU A 397 12.06 -19.57 -26.26
CA LEU A 397 11.83 -20.80 -25.51
C LEU A 397 12.54 -22.01 -26.12
N GLN A 398 13.46 -21.81 -27.06
CA GLN A 398 14.23 -22.91 -27.67
C GLN A 398 14.82 -23.84 -26.58
N GLY A 399 14.80 -25.15 -26.78
CA GLY A 399 15.34 -26.12 -25.81
C GLY A 399 14.45 -26.44 -24.61
N ASN A 400 13.31 -25.77 -24.43
CA ASN A 400 12.31 -26.10 -23.39
C ASN A 400 11.35 -27.22 -23.85
N ASP A 401 11.90 -28.39 -24.18
CA ASP A 401 11.17 -29.49 -24.84
C ASP A 401 10.03 -30.13 -24.00
N VAL A 402 9.93 -29.76 -22.72
CA VAL A 402 8.91 -30.22 -21.77
C VAL A 402 7.74 -29.25 -21.60
N ALA A 403 7.78 -28.08 -22.24
CA ALA A 403 6.69 -27.11 -22.21
C ALA A 403 5.41 -27.67 -22.84
N SER A 404 4.24 -27.26 -22.34
CA SER A 404 2.94 -27.69 -22.87
C SER A 404 2.74 -27.24 -24.32
N CYS A 405 2.44 -28.17 -25.23
CA CYS A 405 2.14 -27.82 -26.63
C CYS A 405 0.94 -26.87 -26.74
N HIS A 406 -0.08 -27.08 -25.90
CA HIS A 406 -1.29 -26.24 -25.90
C HIS A 406 -0.98 -24.80 -25.52
N GLN A 407 -0.21 -24.60 -24.45
CA GLN A 407 0.16 -23.25 -24.00
C GLN A 407 1.05 -22.55 -25.04
N LEU A 408 1.97 -23.28 -25.68
CA LEU A 408 2.77 -22.73 -26.79
C LEU A 408 1.88 -22.26 -27.96
N ASP A 409 0.89 -23.06 -28.36
CA ASP A 409 -0.03 -22.71 -29.45
C ASP A 409 -0.91 -21.49 -29.10
N GLU A 410 -1.30 -21.34 -27.82
CA GLU A 410 -2.03 -20.15 -27.34
C GLU A 410 -1.13 -18.91 -27.25
N LEU A 411 0.12 -19.08 -26.79
CA LEU A 411 1.07 -17.98 -26.64
C LEU A 411 1.47 -17.42 -28.00
N GLU A 412 1.67 -18.28 -29.01
CA GLU A 412 1.98 -17.88 -30.39
C GLU A 412 0.86 -17.02 -31.03
N GLN A 413 -0.40 -17.20 -30.61
CA GLN A 413 -1.52 -16.37 -31.08
C GLN A 413 -1.46 -14.94 -30.57
N THR A 414 -0.82 -14.72 -29.41
CA THR A 414 -0.73 -13.41 -28.75
C THR A 414 0.66 -12.78 -28.90
N HIS A 415 1.70 -13.57 -29.15
CA HIS A 415 3.09 -13.16 -29.26
C HIS A 415 3.71 -13.69 -30.55
N THR A 416 3.67 -12.89 -31.62
CA THR A 416 4.10 -13.34 -32.96
C THR A 416 5.61 -13.53 -33.09
N ASN A 417 6.40 -13.04 -32.13
CA ASN A 417 7.86 -13.15 -32.09
C ASN A 417 8.33 -14.26 -31.13
N LEU A 418 7.51 -15.31 -30.96
CA LEU A 418 7.84 -16.49 -30.15
C LEU A 418 8.77 -17.45 -30.91
N ILE A 419 9.91 -17.78 -30.33
CA ILE A 419 10.82 -18.84 -30.80
C ILE A 419 10.52 -20.09 -29.98
N ARG A 420 9.95 -21.09 -30.64
CA ARG A 420 9.47 -22.34 -30.01
C ARG A 420 10.62 -23.33 -29.74
N PRO A 421 10.49 -24.19 -28.72
CA PRO A 421 11.32 -25.40 -28.63
C PRO A 421 11.08 -26.34 -29.82
N GLU A 422 12.04 -27.22 -30.10
CA GLU A 422 11.90 -28.21 -31.19
C GLU A 422 10.79 -29.21 -30.90
N ARG A 423 10.55 -29.47 -29.60
CA ARG A 423 9.52 -30.39 -29.12
C ARG A 423 8.72 -29.75 -28.00
N CYS A 424 7.55 -30.31 -27.72
CA CYS A 424 6.72 -29.91 -26.60
C CYS A 424 6.00 -31.13 -26.05
N LEU A 425 5.56 -31.05 -24.80
CA LEU A 425 4.79 -32.09 -24.14
C LEU A 425 3.31 -31.97 -24.50
N ASN A 426 2.78 -32.99 -25.16
CA ASN A 426 1.34 -33.12 -25.41
C ASN A 426 0.71 -34.04 -24.35
N ILE A 427 0.16 -33.43 -23.29
CA ILE A 427 -0.45 -34.16 -22.17
C ILE A 427 -1.62 -35.04 -22.64
N ALA A 428 -2.41 -34.60 -23.64
CA ALA A 428 -3.52 -35.40 -24.16
C ALA A 428 -3.04 -36.70 -24.82
N ALA A 429 -1.88 -36.67 -25.49
CA ALA A 429 -1.24 -37.88 -26.03
C ALA A 429 -0.71 -38.81 -24.91
N LEU A 430 -0.24 -38.25 -23.80
CA LEU A 430 0.25 -39.01 -22.64
C LEU A 430 -0.88 -39.72 -21.88
N VAL A 431 -2.01 -39.04 -21.65
CA VAL A 431 -3.18 -39.63 -20.98
C VAL A 431 -3.82 -40.73 -21.84
N SER A 432 -3.83 -40.55 -23.16
CA SER A 432 -4.35 -41.54 -24.11
C SER A 432 -3.50 -42.82 -24.16
N THR A 433 -2.21 -42.74 -23.83
CA THR A 433 -1.30 -43.90 -23.81
C THR A 433 -1.34 -44.63 -22.47
N ILE A 434 -1.48 -43.91 -21.36
CA ILE A 434 -1.63 -44.51 -20.02
C ILE A 434 -2.97 -45.24 -19.86
N THR A 435 -4.04 -44.76 -20.51
CA THR A 435 -5.36 -45.42 -20.48
C THR A 435 -5.46 -46.67 -21.36
N MET A 436 -4.43 -46.96 -22.17
CA MET A 436 -4.34 -48.17 -23.01
C MET A 436 -3.41 -49.26 -22.44
N ILE A 437 -2.76 -49.00 -21.30
CA ILE A 437 -1.99 -49.98 -20.51
C ILE A 437 -2.86 -50.43 -19.35
#